data_AF-A0A645GCQ9-F1
#
_entry.id   AF-A0A645GCQ9-F1
#
_cell.length_a   1.000
_cell.length_b   1.000
_cell.length_c   1.000
_cell.angle_alpha   90.00
_cell.angle_beta   90.00
_cell.angle_gamma   90.00
#
_symmetry.space_group_name_H-M   'P 1'
#
loop_
_entity.id
_entity.type
_entity.pdbx_description
1 polymer ?
#
loop_
_entity_poly.entity_id
_entity_poly.type
_entity_poly.pdbx_seq_one_letter_code
_entity_poly.pdbx_strand_id
1 'polypeptide(L)'
;MSQFGTHAVLFSAKEFIDKINGFLHEHKIGASYRKVEYCDLIKKYDIFDLVGEDNIFSPFFRKDTKYKIQNEWRTILISDENTLISNNEDHFIMDLGELVSANIIEIPGLSLIISETDKCDSDQVI
;
A
#
# COMPACT_ATOMS: atom_id res chain seq x y z
N MET A 1 7.46 -9.26 -16.89
CA MET A 1 7.94 -8.24 -15.93
C MET A 1 8.34 -8.96 -14.65
N SER A 2 9.64 -9.16 -14.39
CA SER A 2 10.10 -9.82 -13.16
C SER A 2 11.08 -8.90 -12.43
N GLN A 3 10.57 -8.13 -11.46
CA GLN A 3 11.40 -7.37 -10.51
C GLN A 3 10.90 -7.55 -9.08
N PHE A 4 10.37 -8.74 -8.76
CA PHE A 4 10.28 -9.10 -7.35
C PHE A 4 11.68 -9.42 -6.87
N GLY A 5 12.08 -8.81 -5.74
CA GLY A 5 13.36 -9.06 -5.10
C GLY A 5 13.49 -10.52 -4.68
N THR A 6 14.74 -10.97 -4.47
CA THR A 6 15.06 -12.33 -4.01
C THR A 6 14.79 -12.54 -2.51
N HIS A 7 14.33 -11.51 -1.81
CA HIS A 7 14.12 -11.50 -0.37
C HIS A 7 12.80 -10.81 -0.02
N ALA A 8 12.21 -11.20 1.11
CA ALA A 8 11.14 -10.45 1.76
C ALA A 8 11.48 -10.21 3.23
N VAL A 9 10.91 -9.14 3.78
CA VAL A 9 10.96 -8.85 5.20
C VAL A 9 9.63 -9.26 5.82
N LEU A 10 9.69 -10.18 6.78
CA LEU A 10 8.57 -10.53 7.65
C LEU A 10 8.72 -9.77 8.96
N PHE A 11 7.68 -9.06 9.39
CA PHE A 11 7.68 -8.31 10.64
C PHE A 11 6.27 -8.31 11.25
N SER A 12 6.19 -7.99 12.54
CA SER A 12 4.92 -7.82 13.24
C SER A 12 4.20 -6.58 12.74
N ALA A 13 3.01 -6.77 12.16
CA ALA A 13 2.14 -5.66 11.77
C ALA A 13 1.81 -4.75 12.96
N LYS A 14 1.67 -5.32 14.17
CA LYS A 14 1.44 -4.53 15.39
C LYS A 14 2.63 -3.63 15.71
N GLU A 15 3.85 -4.16 15.70
CA GLU A 15 5.06 -3.37 15.97
C GLU A 15 5.21 -2.23 14.97
N PHE A 16 5.01 -2.53 13.68
CA PHE A 16 5.07 -1.54 12.62
C PHE A 16 4.04 -0.42 12.80
N ILE A 17 2.79 -0.77 13.10
CA ILE A 17 1.71 0.20 13.35
C ILE A 17 2.00 1.03 14.60
N ASP A 18 2.46 0.41 15.69
CA ASP A 18 2.79 1.10 16.93
C ASP A 18 3.91 2.14 16.71
N LYS A 19 4.96 1.77 15.96
CA LYS A 19 6.07 2.69 15.62
C LYS A 19 5.62 3.83 14.71
N ILE A 20 4.82 3.55 13.68
CA ILE A 20 4.22 4.60 12.84
C ILE A 20 3.42 5.56 13.71
N ASN A 21 2.53 5.06 14.56
CA ASN A 21 1.69 5.89 15.42
C ASN A 21 2.52 6.71 16.41
N GLY A 22 3.60 6.14 16.96
CA GLY A 22 4.56 6.86 17.79
C GLY A 22 5.19 8.04 17.06
N PHE A 23 5.74 7.79 15.86
CA PHE A 23 6.34 8.82 15.01
C PHE A 23 5.34 9.95 14.68
N LEU A 24 4.14 9.58 14.22
CA LEU A 24 3.10 10.52 13.84
C LEU A 24 2.66 11.40 15.02
N HIS A 25 2.51 10.80 16.20
CA HIS A 25 2.15 11.52 17.42
C HIS A 25 3.26 12.50 17.84
N GLU A 26 4.52 12.07 17.86
CA GLU A 26 5.67 12.90 18.24
C GLU A 26 5.81 14.13 17.32
N HIS A 27 5.62 13.93 16.02
CA HIS A 27 5.76 14.97 15.01
C HIS A 27 4.45 15.73 14.73
N LYS A 28 3.36 15.39 15.43
CA LYS A 28 2.02 15.96 15.25
C LYS A 28 1.52 15.89 13.79
N ILE A 29 1.83 14.80 13.10
CA ILE A 29 1.41 14.55 11.72
C ILE A 29 0.10 13.77 11.76
N GLY A 30 -0.93 14.28 11.07
CA GLY A 30 -2.16 13.55 10.85
C GLY A 30 -1.92 12.40 9.86
N ALA A 31 -2.65 11.29 9.99
CA ALA A 31 -2.58 10.23 9.00
C ALA A 31 -3.90 9.52 8.80
N SER A 32 -4.07 8.98 7.60
CA SER A 32 -5.08 7.98 7.29
C SER A 32 -4.39 6.77 6.68
N TYR A 33 -4.67 5.58 7.16
CA TYR A 33 -4.11 4.36 6.61
C TYR A 33 -5.15 3.25 6.58
N ARG A 34 -5.06 2.39 5.57
CA ARG A 34 -5.84 1.17 5.47
C ARG A 34 -5.34 0.29 4.33
N LYS A 35 -5.79 -0.95 4.35
CA LYS A 35 -5.68 -1.86 3.21
C LYS A 35 -6.43 -1.28 2.01
N VAL A 36 -5.86 -1.42 0.82
CA VAL A 36 -6.50 -1.01 -0.43
C VAL A 36 -7.68 -1.93 -0.74
N GLU A 37 -8.85 -1.32 -0.99
CA GLU A 37 -10.04 -1.99 -1.52
C GLU A 37 -9.87 -2.17 -3.03
N TYR A 38 -9.98 -3.41 -3.50
CA TYR A 38 -9.95 -3.73 -4.93
C TYR A 38 -11.37 -3.90 -5.44
N CYS A 39 -11.83 -2.99 -6.29
CA CYS A 39 -13.21 -2.95 -6.78
C CYS A 39 -13.27 -2.48 -8.24
N ASP A 40 -14.40 -2.73 -8.90
CA ASP A 40 -14.65 -2.23 -10.26
C ASP A 40 -14.85 -0.71 -10.18
N LEU A 41 -13.81 0.05 -10.51
CA LEU A 41 -13.82 1.50 -10.32
C LEU A 41 -14.86 2.19 -11.20
N ILE A 42 -15.15 1.63 -12.38
CA ILE A 42 -16.15 2.18 -13.32
C ILE A 42 -17.54 2.10 -12.70
N LYS A 43 -17.85 1.00 -12.01
CA LYS A 43 -19.13 0.83 -11.31
C LYS A 43 -19.18 1.53 -9.95
N LYS A 44 -18.02 1.74 -9.33
CA LYS A 44 -17.91 2.23 -7.94
C LYS A 44 -17.94 3.75 -7.84
N TYR A 45 -17.42 4.47 -8.84
CA TYR A 45 -17.49 5.92 -8.89
C TYR A 45 -18.59 6.33 -9.87
N ASP A 46 -19.81 6.53 -9.38
CA ASP A 46 -20.71 7.46 -10.06
C ASP A 46 -20.17 8.88 -9.80
N ILE A 47 -20.33 9.80 -10.76
CA ILE A 47 -19.83 11.19 -10.67
C ILE A 47 -20.37 11.90 -9.40
N PHE A 48 -21.48 11.41 -8.88
CA PHE A 48 -22.13 11.90 -7.66
C PHE A 48 -21.53 11.35 -6.35
N ASP A 49 -20.80 10.24 -6.38
CA ASP A 49 -20.23 9.62 -5.17
C ASP A 49 -19.01 10.39 -4.63
N LEU A 50 -18.30 11.12 -5.49
CA LEU A 50 -17.15 11.94 -5.07
C LEU A 50 -17.53 13.16 -4.21
N VAL A 51 -18.82 13.52 -4.19
CA VAL A 51 -19.33 14.69 -3.45
C VAL A 51 -19.87 14.30 -2.06
N GLY A 52 -20.07 12.99 -1.81
CA GLY A 52 -20.76 12.49 -0.61
C GLY A 52 -19.92 11.64 0.34
N GLU A 53 -18.63 11.41 0.08
CA GLU A 53 -17.82 10.59 0.99
C GLU A 53 -17.43 11.37 2.25
N ASP A 54 -17.80 10.83 3.42
CA ASP A 54 -17.43 11.33 4.76
C ASP A 54 -15.92 11.46 4.97
N ASN A 55 -15.11 10.91 4.06
CA ASN A 55 -13.66 10.95 4.11
C ASN A 55 -13.07 11.22 2.72
N ILE A 56 -12.54 12.43 2.54
CA ILE A 56 -11.88 12.94 1.33
C ILE A 56 -10.74 12.04 0.82
N PHE A 57 -10.20 11.17 1.67
CA PHE A 57 -9.09 10.29 1.32
C PHE A 57 -9.53 8.93 0.77
N SER A 58 -10.82 8.58 0.87
CA SER A 58 -11.35 7.29 0.42
C SER A 58 -11.00 6.90 -1.01
N PRO A 59 -10.95 7.80 -1.99
CA PRO A 59 -10.55 7.43 -3.33
C PRO A 59 -9.11 6.89 -3.44
N PHE A 60 -8.21 7.37 -2.58
CA PHE A 60 -6.81 6.96 -2.54
C PHE A 60 -6.60 5.55 -1.96
N PHE A 61 -7.63 4.93 -1.39
CA PHE A 61 -7.56 3.56 -0.88
C PHE A 61 -8.30 2.57 -1.77
N ARG A 62 -8.68 2.97 -2.98
CA ARG A 62 -9.30 2.09 -3.96
C ARG A 62 -8.37 1.83 -5.14
N LYS A 63 -8.48 0.63 -5.70
CA LYS A 63 -7.78 0.24 -6.92
C LYS A 63 -8.64 -0.73 -7.72
N ASP A 64 -8.39 -0.78 -9.02
CA ASP A 64 -9.14 -1.68 -9.90
C ASP A 64 -8.86 -3.15 -9.56
N THR A 65 -9.86 -4.01 -9.75
CA THR A 65 -9.77 -5.46 -9.47
C THR A 65 -8.63 -6.15 -10.23
N LYS A 66 -8.22 -5.64 -11.39
CA LYS A 66 -7.07 -6.18 -12.14
C LYS A 66 -5.75 -6.12 -11.38
N TYR A 67 -5.64 -5.28 -10.35
CA TYR A 67 -4.44 -5.14 -9.52
C TYR A 67 -4.50 -5.91 -8.20
N LYS A 68 -5.54 -6.74 -7.97
CA LYS A 68 -5.77 -7.44 -6.68
C LYS A 68 -4.56 -8.19 -6.13
N ILE A 69 -3.68 -8.68 -7.01
CA ILE A 69 -2.49 -9.45 -6.62
C ILE A 69 -1.45 -8.62 -5.85
N GLN A 70 -1.52 -7.28 -5.92
CA GLN A 70 -0.53 -6.40 -5.28
C GLN A 70 -0.71 -6.30 -3.76
N ASN A 71 -1.91 -6.62 -3.23
CA ASN A 71 -2.21 -6.70 -1.79
C ASN A 71 -1.67 -5.50 -0.97
N GLU A 72 -1.80 -4.29 -1.51
CA GLU A 72 -1.29 -3.05 -0.93
C GLU A 72 -1.94 -2.63 0.40
N TRP A 73 -1.09 -2.06 1.26
CA TRP A 73 -1.47 -1.18 2.35
C TRP A 73 -1.04 0.24 1.99
N ARG A 74 -1.90 1.24 2.21
CA ARG A 74 -1.56 2.64 1.95
C ARG A 74 -1.65 3.45 3.23
N THR A 75 -0.80 4.47 3.30
CA THR A 75 -0.77 5.48 4.35
C THR A 75 -0.69 6.84 3.67
N ILE A 76 -1.56 7.77 4.08
CA ILE A 76 -1.60 9.16 3.65
C ILE A 76 -1.22 9.99 4.85
N LEU A 77 -0.20 10.82 4.69
CA LEU A 77 0.29 11.75 5.70
C LEU A 77 -0.30 13.12 5.44
N ILE A 78 -0.72 13.79 6.51
CA ILE A 78 -1.39 15.07 6.50
C ILE A 78 -0.55 16.01 7.38
N SER A 79 0.07 17.00 6.74
CA SER A 79 0.81 18.06 7.42
C SER A 79 0.08 19.38 7.19
N ASP A 80 -0.31 20.03 8.27
CA ASP A 80 -1.01 21.32 8.21
C ASP A 80 -0.13 22.43 7.60
N GLU A 81 1.20 22.28 7.67
CA GLU A 81 2.17 23.28 7.21
C GLU A 81 2.77 22.95 5.83
N ASN A 82 2.37 21.84 5.19
CA ASN A 82 2.96 21.35 3.92
C ASN A 82 4.50 21.18 3.96
N THR A 83 5.06 20.87 5.13
CA THR A 83 6.52 20.82 5.36
C THR A 83 7.12 19.42 5.29
N LEU A 84 6.29 18.38 5.07
CA LEU A 84 6.73 16.98 5.08
C LEU A 84 7.77 16.65 4.01
N ILE A 85 7.61 17.21 2.81
CA ILE A 85 8.55 17.04 1.70
C ILE A 85 9.07 18.42 1.36
N SER A 86 10.38 18.61 1.47
CA SER A 86 10.99 19.91 1.15
C SER A 86 10.91 20.20 -0.35
N ASN A 87 10.98 21.47 -0.75
CA ASN A 87 10.93 21.86 -2.17
C ASN A 87 12.06 21.26 -3.03
N ASN A 88 13.09 20.69 -2.41
CA ASN A 88 14.25 20.11 -3.07
C ASN A 88 14.26 18.58 -3.02
N GLU A 89 13.21 17.96 -2.50
CA GLU A 89 13.06 16.52 -2.35
C GLU A 89 11.76 16.05 -3.01
N ASP A 90 11.74 14.80 -3.46
CA ASP A 90 10.57 14.14 -4.04
C ASP A 90 9.97 13.07 -3.10
N HIS A 91 10.54 12.93 -1.91
CA HIS A 91 10.19 11.90 -0.95
C HIS A 91 10.32 12.42 0.48
N PHE A 92 9.70 11.67 1.41
CA PHE A 92 9.84 11.84 2.84
C PHE A 92 10.34 10.53 3.43
N ILE A 93 11.33 10.59 4.32
CA ILE A 93 11.84 9.43 5.05
C ILE A 93 11.24 9.44 6.45
N MET A 94 10.37 8.47 6.72
CA MET A 94 9.89 8.20 8.07
C MET A 94 10.87 7.28 8.78
N ASP A 95 11.61 7.80 9.76
CA ASP A 95 12.49 6.98 10.59
C ASP A 95 11.69 6.27 11.70
N LEU A 96 11.45 4.98 11.52
CA LEU A 96 10.75 4.12 12.48
C LEU A 96 11.72 3.42 13.44
N GLY A 97 13.03 3.58 13.27
CA GLY A 97 14.06 2.79 13.92
C GLY A 97 13.97 1.29 13.61
N GLU A 98 14.72 0.48 14.35
CA GLU A 98 14.81 -0.97 14.14
C GLU A 98 13.51 -1.71 14.47
N LEU A 99 12.99 -2.49 13.53
CA LEU A 99 11.90 -3.44 13.76
C LEU A 99 12.46 -4.72 14.39
N VAL A 100 12.28 -4.89 15.70
CA VAL A 100 12.87 -6.00 16.48
C VAL A 100 12.33 -7.35 16.03
N SER A 101 11.09 -7.41 15.57
CA SER A 101 10.50 -8.64 15.03
C SER A 101 10.84 -8.90 13.56
N ALA A 102 11.62 -8.04 12.91
CA ALA A 102 11.91 -8.19 11.49
C ALA A 102 12.85 -9.37 11.23
N ASN A 103 12.46 -10.19 10.26
CA ASN A 103 13.26 -11.29 9.74
C ASN A 103 13.30 -11.21 8.22
N ILE A 104 14.50 -11.27 7.65
CA ILE A 104 14.68 -11.29 6.20
C ILE A 104 14.69 -12.75 5.76
N ILE A 105 13.73 -13.13 4.93
CA ILE A 105 13.66 -14.44 4.31
C ILE A 105 14.06 -14.35 2.85
N GLU A 106 14.81 -15.35 2.39
CA GLU A 106 14.99 -15.57 0.96
C GLU A 106 13.69 -16.11 0.35
N ILE A 107 13.31 -15.55 -0.79
CA ILE A 107 12.23 -16.09 -1.60
C ILE A 107 12.83 -16.66 -2.87
N PRO A 108 13.16 -17.97 -2.89
CA PRO A 108 13.58 -18.62 -4.13
C PRO A 108 12.39 -18.64 -5.10
N GLY A 109 12.42 -17.75 -6.09
CA GLY A 109 11.53 -17.83 -7.25
C GLY A 109 10.11 -17.26 -7.07
N LEU A 110 9.96 -16.01 -6.65
CA LEU A 110 8.70 -15.25 -6.87
C LEU A 110 8.30 -15.15 -8.36
N SER A 111 9.25 -15.38 -9.27
CA SER A 111 9.02 -15.54 -10.71
C SER A 111 8.18 -16.77 -11.08
N LEU A 112 8.14 -17.82 -10.23
CA LEU A 112 7.37 -19.04 -10.51
C LEU A 112 5.88 -18.88 -10.20
N ILE A 113 5.53 -18.19 -9.11
CA ILE A 113 4.13 -18.01 -8.67
C ILE A 113 3.33 -17.14 -9.65
N ILE A 114 3.98 -16.20 -10.33
CA ILE A 114 3.33 -15.36 -11.35
C ILE A 114 3.01 -16.17 -12.61
N SER A 115 3.84 -17.17 -12.95
CA SER A 115 3.66 -17.97 -14.18
C SER A 115 2.47 -18.95 -14.13
N GLU A 116 1.96 -19.28 -12.95
CA GLU A 116 0.79 -20.16 -12.81
C GLU A 116 -0.54 -19.39 -12.83
N THR A 117 -0.54 -18.08 -12.59
CA THR A 117 -1.75 -17.24 -12.67
C THR A 117 -2.05 -16.76 -14.09
N ASP A 118 -1.06 -16.72 -14.97
CA ASP A 118 -1.27 -16.44 -16.41
C ASP A 118 -1.78 -17.66 -17.21
N LYS A 119 -1.81 -18.87 -16.61
CA LYS A 119 -2.25 -20.11 -17.28
C LYS A 119 -3.73 -20.47 -17.07
N CYS A 120 -4.45 -19.77 -16.19
CA CYS A 120 -5.88 -20.05 -15.97
C CYS A 120 -6.81 -19.41 -17.01
N ASP A 121 -6.33 -18.53 -17.89
CA ASP A 121 -7.15 -17.85 -18.89
C ASP A 121 -6.97 -18.37 -20.33
N SER A 122 -6.17 -19.43 -20.56
CA SER A 122 -5.90 -19.96 -21.91
C SER A 122 -6.61 -21.27 -22.28
N ASP A 123 -7.35 -21.92 -21.37
CA ASP A 123 -7.93 -23.25 -21.62
C ASP A 123 -9.48 -23.27 -21.71
N GLN A 124 -10.09 -22.27 -22.35
CA GLN A 124 -11.47 -22.39 -22.86
C GLN A 124 -11.64 -21.82 -24.26
N VAL A 125 -11.11 -22.53 -25.27
CA VAL A 125 -11.66 -22.55 -26.63
C VAL A 125 -11.56 -23.97 -27.18
N ILE A 126 -12.64 -24.74 -27.05
CA ILE A 126 -13.09 -25.74 -28.03
C ILE A 126 -14.62 -25.60 -28.13
#